data_AF-A0AAU0PL00-F1
#
_entry.id   AF-A0AAU0PL00-F1
#
_cell.length_a   1.000
_cell.length_b   1.000
_cell.length_c   1.000
_cell.angle_alpha   90.00
_cell.angle_beta   90.00
_cell.angle_gamma   90.00
#
_symmetry.space_group_name_H-M   'P 1'
#
loop_
_entity.id
_entity.type
_entity.pdbx_description
1 polymer ?
#
loop_
_entity_poly.entity_id
_entity_poly.type
_entity_poly.pdbx_seq_one_letter_code
_entity_poly.pdbx_strand_id
1 'polypeptide(L)' 'MYLVYANKNDVTNDTTALWTGEHKEDFVGTLNVSEYSGNECNSDVYFPSEIPTGVGAPNDPLFDVRNQAYAITFGKRQ' A
#
# COMPACT_ATOMS: atom_id res chain seq x y z
N MET A 1 9.51 5.03 8.84
CA MET A 1 8.47 5.19 7.79
C MET A 1 8.37 6.67 7.49
N TYR A 2 8.38 7.02 6.21
CA TYR A 2 8.30 8.40 5.75
C TYR A 2 7.11 8.52 4.80
N LEU A 3 6.42 9.65 4.88
CA LEU A 3 5.47 10.10 3.85
C LEU A 3 6.20 11.04 2.91
N VAL A 4 6.09 10.79 1.61
CA VAL A 4 6.63 11.65 0.56
C VAL A 4 5.48 12.40 -0.08
N TYR A 5 5.57 13.73 -0.12
CA TYR A 5 4.52 14.56 -0.71
C TYR A 5 4.83 14.82 -2.19
N ALA A 6 3.84 14.56 -3.05
CA ALA A 6 3.93 14.89 -4.46
C ALA A 6 4.15 16.40 -4.66
N ASN A 7 5.12 16.75 -5.51
CA ASN A 7 5.25 18.07 -6.08
C ASN A 7 4.13 18.31 -7.09
N LYS A 8 3.92 19.60 -7.43
CA LYS A 8 2.80 20.03 -8.30
C LYS A 8 2.75 19.30 -9.66
N ASN A 9 3.90 18.90 -10.20
CA ASN A 9 4.01 18.32 -11.54
C ASN A 9 4.21 16.81 -11.52
N ASP A 10 4.17 16.18 -10.36
CA ASP A 10 4.32 14.74 -10.27
C ASP A 10 3.07 14.02 -10.76
N VAL A 11 3.32 12.93 -11.48
CA VAL A 11 2.25 12.05 -11.97
C VAL A 11 1.86 11.13 -10.83
N THR A 12 0.64 11.28 -10.30
CA THR A 12 0.14 10.54 -9.13
C THR A 12 -0.80 9.39 -9.48
N ASN A 13 -1.10 9.20 -10.78
CA ASN A 13 -2.04 8.21 -11.29
C ASN A 13 -1.40 7.16 -12.21
N ASP A 14 -0.09 7.22 -12.43
CA ASP A 14 0.67 6.25 -13.21
C ASP A 14 1.69 5.56 -12.30
N THR A 15 1.49 4.27 -12.04
CA THR A 15 2.35 3.46 -11.17
C THR A 15 3.74 3.19 -11.76
N THR A 16 3.98 3.56 -13.02
CA THR A 16 5.29 3.42 -13.70
C THR A 16 6.09 4.72 -13.71
N ALA A 17 5.46 5.84 -13.38
CA ALA A 17 6.12 7.13 -13.35
C ALA A 17 7.03 7.28 -12.12
N LEU A 18 8.27 7.68 -12.35
CA LEU A 18 9.19 8.06 -11.28
C LEU A 18 9.08 9.56 -11.02
N TRP A 19 8.92 9.94 -9.75
CA TRP A 19 9.04 11.34 -9.34
C TRP A 19 10.51 11.75 -9.27
N THR A 20 10.81 12.98 -9.68
CA THR A 20 12.19 13.47 -9.80
C THR A 20 12.40 14.75 -9.02
N GLY A 21 13.62 14.98 -8.53
CA GLY A 21 13.94 16.14 -7.70
C GLY A 21 13.68 15.91 -6.22
N GLU A 22 13.92 16.94 -5.42
CA GLU A 22 13.71 16.90 -3.98
C GLU A 22 12.22 16.97 -3.66
N HIS A 23 11.78 16.13 -2.72
CA HIS A 23 10.41 16.10 -2.24
C HIS A 23 10.40 16.39 -0.74
N LYS A 24 9.33 17.01 -0.27
CA LYS A 24 9.09 17.07 1.16
C LYS A 24 8.86 15.64 1.67
N GLU A 25 9.57 15.28 2.74
CA GLU A 25 9.36 14.04 3.47
C GLU A 25 9.02 14.33 4.92
N ASP A 26 8.02 13.64 5.47
CA ASP A 26 7.71 13.68 6.89
C ASP A 26 7.91 12.30 7.52
N PHE A 27 8.71 12.24 8.58
CA PHE A 27 8.87 11.02 9.37
C PHE A 27 7.59 10.75 10.18
N VAL A 28 6.98 9.59 9.97
CA VAL A 28 5.72 9.22 10.65
C VAL A 28 5.87 8.12 11.69
N GLY A 29 7.08 7.59 11.87
CA GLY A 29 7.37 6.63 12.94
C GLY A 29 8.13 5.40 12.46
N THR A 30 8.32 4.45 13.38
CA THR A 30 9.08 3.22 13.15
C THR A 30 8.20 2.01 13.42
N LEU A 31 8.13 1.09 12.47
CA LEU A 31 7.54 -0.23 12.69
C LEU A 31 8.59 -1.10 13.39
N ASN A 32 8.31 -1.52 14.62
CA ASN A 32 9.16 -2.44 15.36
C ASN A 32 8.43 -3.79 15.52
N VAL A 33 8.95 -4.83 14.88
CA VAL A 33 8.44 -6.20 15.03
C VAL A 33 9.29 -6.89 16.10
N SER A 34 8.70 -7.16 17.26
CA SER A 34 9.41 -7.69 18.43
C SER A 34 9.38 -9.22 18.54
N GLU A 35 8.40 -9.86 17.92
CA GLU A 35 8.17 -11.29 18.04
C GLU A 35 7.48 -11.81 16.77
N TYR A 36 7.74 -13.08 16.46
CA TYR A 36 7.04 -13.85 15.44
C TYR A 36 6.50 -15.12 16.09
N SER A 37 5.19 -15.36 15.98
CA SER A 37 4.54 -16.55 16.50
C SER A 37 3.70 -17.22 15.41
N GLY A 38 4.25 -18.21 14.71
CA GLY A 38 3.44 -19.06 13.84
C GLY A 38 4.23 -19.90 12.83
N ASN A 39 3.67 -21.05 12.46
CA ASN A 39 4.04 -21.83 11.27
C ASN A 39 2.81 -22.04 10.33
N GLU A 40 1.69 -21.40 10.64
CA GLU A 40 0.41 -21.51 9.91
C GLU A 40 0.22 -20.29 9.00
N CYS A 41 1.10 -20.15 8.01
CA CYS A 41 1.04 -19.02 7.07
C CYS A 41 -0.09 -19.24 6.04
N ASN A 42 -1.38 -19.24 6.40
CA ASN A 42 -2.43 -19.27 5.36
C ASN A 42 -3.81 -18.61 5.62
N SER A 43 -4.22 -18.19 6.80
CA SER A 43 -5.60 -17.67 6.96
C SER A 43 -5.76 -16.17 6.74
N ASP A 44 -4.67 -15.40 6.79
CA ASP A 44 -4.76 -13.94 6.67
C ASP A 44 -4.75 -13.48 5.20
N VAL A 45 -5.40 -12.35 4.97
CA VAL A 45 -5.36 -11.57 3.72
C VAL A 45 -5.26 -10.09 4.05
N TYR A 46 -4.41 -9.39 3.30
CA TYR A 46 -4.14 -7.97 3.47
C TYR A 46 -4.63 -7.21 2.23
N PHE A 47 -5.86 -6.71 2.28
CA PHE A 47 -6.47 -6.01 1.16
C PHE A 47 -5.97 -4.56 1.04
N PRO A 48 -5.55 -4.10 -0.15
CA PRO A 48 -5.23 -2.69 -0.39
C PRO A 48 -6.40 -1.73 -0.11
N SER A 49 -7.65 -2.19 -0.21
CA SER A 49 -8.87 -1.41 0.08
C SER A 49 -9.16 -1.22 1.56
N GLU A 50 -8.50 -1.93 2.46
CA GLU A 50 -8.65 -1.75 3.91
C GLU A 50 -7.85 -0.53 4.36
N ILE A 51 -8.42 0.65 4.12
CA ILE A 51 -7.79 1.95 4.33
C ILE A 51 -8.35 2.61 5.61
N PRO A 52 -7.50 3.10 6.52
CA PRO A 52 -7.97 3.77 7.73
C PRO A 52 -8.62 5.13 7.43
N THR A 53 -9.45 5.61 8.36
CA THR A 53 -10.04 6.95 8.27
C THR A 53 -8.95 8.03 8.15
N GLY A 54 -9.13 8.94 7.19
CA GLY A 54 -8.18 10.02 6.92
C GLY A 54 -7.19 9.71 5.80
N VAL A 55 -7.17 8.49 5.27
CA VAL A 55 -6.42 8.12 4.06
C VAL A 55 -7.41 7.81 2.94
N GLY A 56 -7.18 8.39 1.75
CA GLY A 56 -8.00 8.14 0.56
C GLY A 56 -7.47 6.98 -0.26
N ALA A 57 -8.33 6.36 -1.08
CA ALA A 57 -7.89 5.41 -2.09
C ALA A 57 -6.96 6.11 -3.11
N PRO A 58 -5.90 5.43 -3.58
CA PRO A 58 -5.06 5.97 -4.63
C PRO A 58 -5.82 6.05 -5.96
N ASN A 59 -5.49 7.03 -6.78
CA ASN A 59 -6.11 7.27 -8.08
C ASN A 59 -5.32 6.57 -9.22
N ASP A 60 -4.84 5.36 -8.97
CA ASP A 60 -4.07 4.59 -9.94
C ASP A 60 -4.93 3.48 -10.57
N PRO A 61 -4.68 3.11 -11.85
CA PRO A 61 -5.52 2.14 -12.55
C PRO A 61 -5.38 0.71 -12.02
N LEU A 62 -4.38 0.41 -11.18
CA LEU A 62 -4.15 -0.92 -10.64
C LEU A 62 -4.84 -1.15 -9.30
N PHE A 63 -5.26 -0.10 -8.60
CA PHE A 63 -5.84 -0.22 -7.26
C PHE A 63 -7.03 -1.20 -7.22
N ASP A 64 -8.00 -1.03 -8.11
CA ASP A 64 -9.20 -1.87 -8.17
C ASP A 64 -8.84 -3.33 -8.56
N VAL A 65 -7.92 -3.49 -9.51
CA VAL A 65 -7.47 -4.81 -9.97
C VAL A 65 -6.75 -5.57 -8.85
N ARG A 66 -5.93 -4.87 -8.04
CA ARG A 66 -5.22 -5.48 -6.90
C ARG A 66 -6.20 -6.02 -5.87
N ASN A 67 -7.24 -5.28 -5.53
CA ASN A 67 -8.25 -5.75 -4.57
C ASN A 67 -8.92 -7.05 -5.03
N GLN A 68 -9.29 -7.13 -6.32
CA GLN A 68 -9.88 -8.34 -6.91
C GLN A 68 -8.90 -9.52 -6.92
N ALA A 69 -7.64 -9.28 -7.29
CA ALA A 69 -6.61 -10.31 -7.33
C ALA A 69 -6.38 -10.94 -5.94
N TYR A 70 -6.35 -10.11 -4.89
CA TYR A 70 -6.19 -10.58 -3.51
C TYR A 70 -7.40 -11.40 -3.07
N ALA A 71 -8.62 -10.98 -3.42
CA ALA A 71 -9.85 -11.72 -3.09
C ALA A 71 -9.88 -13.10 -3.77
N ILE A 72 -9.57 -13.17 -5.07
CA ILE A 72 -9.58 -14.41 -5.85
C ILE A 72 -8.52 -15.38 -5.33
N THR A 73 -7.30 -14.90 -5.10
CA THR A 73 -6.20 -15.75 -4.63
C THR A 73 -6.42 -16.23 -3.20
N PHE A 74 -6.98 -15.38 -2.34
CA PHE A 74 -7.40 -15.78 -1.00
C PHE A 74 -8.42 -16.92 -1.06
N GLY A 75 -9.52 -16.74 -1.81
CA GLY A 75 -10.56 -17.76 -1.94
C GLY A 75 -10.09 -19.09 -2.56
N LYS A 76 -9.01 -19.09 -3.34
CA LYS A 76 -8.39 -20.32 -3.90
C LYS A 76 -7.36 -20.99 -2.99
N ARG A 77 -6.82 -20.25 -2.02
CA ARG A 77 -5.75 -20.70 -1.11
C ARG A 77 -6.30 -21.24 0.22
N GLN A 78 -7.53 -20.86 0.58
CA GLN A 78 -8.31 -21.52 1.63
C GLN A 78 -8.73 -22.92 1.18
#